data_AF-A0A2J0YSM7-F1
#
_entry.id   AF-A0A2J0YSM7-F1
#
_cell.length_a   1.000
_cell.length_b   1.000
_cell.length_c   1.000
_cell.angle_alpha   90.00
_cell.angle_beta   90.00
_cell.angle_gamma   90.00
#
_symmetry.space_group_name_H-M   'P 1'
#
loop_
_entity.id
_entity.type
_entity.pdbx_description
1 polymer ?
#
loop_
_entity_poly.entity_id
_entity_poly.type
_entity_poly.pdbx_seq_one_letter_code
_entity_poly.pdbx_strand_id
1 'polypeptide(L)'
;MRIASARPHRPVRLLRRVATVLAMVAALLPAFGGQALALSRVKDLASIEGVRQNQLVGYGIVVGLNGTGDTLNNIPFTKQSLQAMLERLGVNTRGATMRTQNLAAVMVTASLPPFATQGNRIDITVSSLGDAKSLQGGTLLVTPLLGA
;
A
#
# COMPACT_ATOMS: atom_id res chain seq x y z
N MET A 1 19.39 -57.03 -85.06
CA MET A 1 18.34 -56.93 -84.02
C MET A 1 18.93 -56.24 -82.80
N ARG A 2 18.44 -55.04 -82.44
CA ARG A 2 18.83 -54.26 -81.24
C ARG A 2 18.51 -55.01 -79.96
N ILE A 3 19.38 -54.98 -78.93
CA ILE A 3 18.99 -54.98 -77.51
C ILE A 3 19.98 -54.12 -76.71
N ALA A 4 19.45 -53.41 -75.72
CA ALA A 4 19.88 -52.12 -75.19
C ALA A 4 20.99 -52.14 -74.13
N SER A 5 21.73 -51.02 -74.07
CA SER A 5 22.69 -50.65 -73.02
C SER A 5 21.96 -50.21 -71.74
N ALA A 6 22.11 -50.98 -70.65
CA ALA A 6 21.72 -50.54 -69.32
C ALA A 6 22.89 -49.79 -68.66
N ARG A 7 22.75 -48.48 -68.43
CA ARG A 7 23.69 -47.68 -67.62
C ARG A 7 23.40 -47.95 -66.14
N PRO A 8 24.37 -48.34 -65.30
CA PRO A 8 24.13 -48.46 -63.87
C PRO A 8 24.00 -47.06 -63.26
N HIS A 9 22.91 -46.90 -62.51
CA HIS A 9 22.54 -45.69 -61.76
C HIS A 9 23.65 -45.29 -60.77
N ARG A 10 23.83 -43.98 -60.57
CA ARG A 10 24.75 -43.37 -59.60
C ARG A 10 24.01 -42.93 -58.31
N PRO A 11 23.38 -43.81 -57.50
CA PRO A 11 22.60 -43.37 -56.34
C PRO A 11 23.48 -42.81 -55.20
N VAL A 12 24.75 -43.23 -55.13
CA VAL A 12 25.65 -42.89 -54.02
C VAL A 12 26.05 -41.41 -54.00
N ARG A 13 26.12 -40.75 -55.16
CA ARG A 13 26.47 -39.31 -55.24
C ARG A 13 25.32 -38.40 -54.81
N LEU A 14 24.07 -38.82 -55.02
CA LEU A 14 22.88 -38.07 -54.60
C LEU A 14 22.67 -38.19 -53.09
N LEU A 15 22.80 -39.40 -52.54
CA LEU A 15 22.68 -39.65 -51.10
C LEU A 15 23.70 -38.84 -50.29
N ARG A 16 24.95 -38.77 -50.78
CA ARG A 16 26.03 -38.02 -50.14
C ARG A 16 25.82 -36.51 -50.17
N ARG A 17 25.19 -35.97 -51.24
CA ARG A 17 24.82 -34.54 -51.34
C ARG A 17 23.68 -34.18 -50.39
N VAL A 18 22.67 -35.04 -50.28
CA VAL A 18 21.56 -34.85 -49.33
C VAL A 18 22.07 -34.88 -47.88
N ALA A 19 22.95 -35.83 -47.54
CA ALA A 19 23.56 -35.92 -46.22
C ALA A 19 24.40 -34.67 -45.88
N THR A 20 25.16 -34.13 -46.83
CA THR A 20 25.94 -32.90 -46.60
C THR A 20 25.07 -31.66 -46.42
N VAL A 21 23.96 -31.55 -47.15
CA VAL A 21 23.01 -30.42 -46.99
C VAL A 21 22.28 -30.54 -45.65
N LEU A 22 21.84 -31.74 -45.27
CA LEU A 22 21.19 -31.96 -43.99
C LEU A 22 22.13 -31.66 -42.81
N ALA A 23 23.41 -32.03 -42.93
CA ALA A 23 24.43 -31.72 -41.92
C ALA A 23 24.73 -30.21 -41.84
N MET A 24 24.74 -29.50 -42.97
CA MET A 24 24.86 -28.03 -42.97
C MET A 24 23.66 -27.36 -42.30
N VAL A 25 22.44 -27.81 -42.62
CA VAL A 25 21.21 -27.26 -42.00
C VAL A 25 21.19 -27.56 -40.50
N ALA A 26 21.56 -28.77 -40.08
CA ALA A 26 21.73 -29.15 -38.67
C ALA A 26 22.77 -28.28 -37.94
N ALA A 27 23.87 -27.91 -38.61
CA ALA A 27 24.90 -27.06 -38.04
C ALA A 27 24.49 -25.58 -37.92
N LEU A 28 23.51 -25.11 -38.69
CA LEU A 28 22.96 -23.75 -38.59
C LEU A 28 21.83 -23.59 -37.57
N LEU A 29 21.21 -24.68 -37.11
CA LEU A 29 20.14 -24.67 -36.10
C LEU A 29 20.52 -24.05 -34.74
N PRO A 30 21.72 -24.25 -34.15
CA PRO A 30 22.05 -23.65 -32.84
C PRO A 30 22.29 -22.13 -32.89
N ALA A 31 22.42 -21.52 -34.07
CA ALA A 31 22.58 -20.06 -34.19
C ALA A 31 21.29 -19.27 -33.93
N PHE A 32 20.13 -19.94 -33.86
CA PHE A 32 18.83 -19.36 -33.50
C PHE A 32 18.43 -19.65 -32.05
N GLY A 33 19.40 -19.98 -31.19
CA GLY A 33 19.20 -20.00 -29.74
C GLY A 33 18.95 -18.59 -29.23
N GLY A 34 17.70 -18.14 -29.25
CA GLY A 34 17.28 -16.87 -28.66
C GLY A 34 17.76 -16.80 -27.21
N GLN A 35 18.42 -15.70 -26.85
CA GLN A 35 18.81 -15.45 -25.48
C GLN A 35 17.54 -15.43 -24.62
N ALA A 36 17.37 -16.42 -23.75
CA ALA A 36 16.29 -16.43 -22.79
C ALA A 36 16.53 -15.31 -21.77
N LEU A 37 15.94 -14.15 -22.03
CA LEU A 37 15.92 -12.99 -21.12
C LEU A 37 14.97 -13.29 -19.95
N ALA A 38 15.28 -14.30 -19.15
CA ALA A 38 14.60 -14.56 -17.88
C ALA A 38 15.18 -13.65 -16.79
N LEU A 39 15.02 -12.34 -16.96
CA LEU A 39 15.43 -11.32 -15.99
C LEU A 39 14.25 -10.95 -15.09
N SER A 40 13.45 -11.94 -14.69
CA SER A 40 12.49 -11.74 -13.61
C SER A 40 13.26 -11.89 -12.30
N ARG A 41 13.65 -10.75 -11.71
CA ARG A 41 14.39 -10.79 -10.44
C ARG A 41 13.42 -11.29 -9.38
N VAL A 42 13.88 -12.11 -8.45
CA VAL A 42 13.04 -12.67 -7.39
C VAL A 42 12.29 -11.59 -6.60
N LYS A 43 12.86 -10.38 -6.46
CA LYS A 43 12.18 -9.20 -5.90
C LYS A 43 10.95 -8.71 -6.66
N ASP A 44 10.82 -9.07 -7.93
CA ASP A 44 9.71 -8.70 -8.80
C ASP A 44 8.56 -9.74 -8.71
N LEU A 45 8.79 -10.89 -8.06
CA LEU A 45 7.84 -12.01 -7.90
C LEU A 45 7.56 -12.43 -6.45
N ALA A 46 8.24 -11.83 -5.47
CA ALA A 46 8.08 -12.17 -4.05
C ALA A 46 7.66 -10.95 -3.23
N SER A 47 6.46 -11.00 -2.64
CA SER A 47 6.08 -10.15 -1.51
C SER A 47 6.54 -10.83 -0.22
N ILE A 48 7.18 -10.10 0.70
CA ILE A 48 7.48 -10.65 2.03
C ILE A 48 6.16 -10.92 2.76
N GLU A 49 5.89 -12.19 3.06
CA GLU A 49 4.76 -12.60 3.87
C GLU A 49 4.92 -12.04 5.29
N GLY A 50 3.95 -11.25 5.78
CA GLY A 50 4.00 -10.61 7.10
C GLY A 50 4.14 -9.08 7.10
N VAL A 51 4.16 -8.43 5.93
CA VAL A 51 4.09 -6.96 5.78
C VAL A 51 2.64 -6.50 5.99
N ARG A 52 2.10 -6.73 7.19
CA ARG A 52 0.76 -6.27 7.57
C ARG A 52 0.88 -4.84 8.10
N GLN A 53 0.12 -3.94 7.51
CA GLN A 53 -0.10 -2.62 8.09
C GLN A 53 -0.94 -2.78 9.36
N ASN A 54 -0.57 -2.08 10.43
CA ASN A 54 -1.37 -2.08 11.66
C ASN A 54 -2.29 -0.86 11.65
N GLN A 55 -3.59 -1.08 11.77
CA GLN A 55 -4.55 -0.01 11.87
C GLN A 55 -4.53 0.54 13.30
N LEU A 56 -4.16 1.81 13.41
CA LEU A 56 -4.23 2.54 14.66
C LEU A 56 -5.54 3.31 14.73
N VAL A 57 -6.14 3.33 15.92
CA VAL A 57 -7.34 4.12 16.23
C VAL A 57 -7.15 4.82 17.57
N GLY A 58 -7.63 6.06 17.67
CA GLY A 58 -7.64 6.81 18.91
C GLY A 58 -8.81 7.78 18.99
N TYR A 59 -9.13 8.18 20.21
CA TYR A 59 -10.12 9.20 20.49
C TYR A 59 -9.43 10.47 20.98
N GLY A 60 -9.74 11.60 20.35
CA GLY A 60 -9.11 12.88 20.62
C GLY A 60 -10.11 14.02 20.71
N ILE A 61 -9.59 15.20 21.08
CA ILE A 61 -10.34 16.45 21.11
C ILE A 61 -9.59 17.48 20.27
N VAL A 62 -10.30 18.12 19.35
CA VAL A 62 -9.81 19.29 18.61
C VAL A 62 -10.33 20.55 19.29
N VAL A 63 -9.44 21.52 19.49
CA VAL A 63 -9.77 22.81 20.14
C VAL A 63 -9.44 23.99 19.24
N GLY A 64 -10.03 25.15 19.52
CA GLY A 64 -9.75 26.38 18.76
C GLY A 64 -10.52 26.47 17.44
N LEU A 65 -11.63 25.74 17.31
CA LEU A 65 -12.53 25.87 16.17
C LEU A 65 -13.26 27.22 16.21
N ASN A 66 -13.56 27.80 15.05
CA ASN A 66 -14.18 29.12 14.93
C ASN A 66 -15.72 29.02 14.89
N GLY A 67 -16.32 28.47 15.95
CA GLY A 67 -17.77 28.25 16.01
C GLY A 67 -18.27 27.09 15.15
N THR A 68 -17.38 26.27 14.60
CA THR A 68 -17.69 25.11 13.74
C THR A 68 -17.59 23.76 14.45
N GLY A 69 -17.30 23.76 15.76
CA GLY A 69 -17.26 22.58 16.61
C GLY A 69 -18.63 22.05 17.00
N ASP A 70 -18.65 21.09 17.91
CA ASP A 70 -19.85 20.34 18.30
C ASP A 70 -20.84 21.20 19.08
N THR A 71 -22.13 20.96 18.87
CA THR A 71 -23.16 21.62 19.67
C THR A 71 -23.37 20.90 21.00
N LEU A 72 -23.66 21.68 22.04
CA LEU A 72 -23.78 21.20 23.44
C LEU A 72 -24.88 20.14 23.61
N ASN A 73 -25.85 20.12 22.69
CA ASN A 73 -27.03 19.25 22.73
C ASN A 73 -26.78 17.86 22.15
N ASN A 74 -25.73 17.68 21.35
CA ASN A 74 -25.57 16.45 20.57
C ASN A 74 -24.50 15.51 21.13
N ILE A 75 -23.57 15.99 21.98
CA ILE A 75 -22.47 15.16 22.49
C ILE A 75 -22.13 15.48 23.97
N PRO A 76 -22.67 14.73 24.95
CA PRO A 76 -22.31 14.90 26.38
C PRO A 76 -20.83 14.59 26.66
N PHE A 77 -20.23 13.79 25.80
CA PHE A 77 -18.86 13.31 25.89
C PHE A 77 -17.81 14.41 25.65
N THR A 78 -17.99 15.33 24.70
CA THR A 78 -17.02 16.43 24.46
C THR A 78 -16.84 17.31 25.69
N LYS A 79 -17.95 17.60 26.40
CA LYS A 79 -17.94 18.37 27.65
C LYS A 79 -17.26 17.59 28.79
N GLN A 80 -17.62 16.32 28.96
CA GLN A 80 -17.04 15.46 29.99
C GLN A 80 -15.54 15.24 29.79
N SER A 81 -15.09 15.00 28.55
CA SER A 81 -13.67 14.78 28.26
C SER A 81 -12.82 16.03 28.49
N LEU A 82 -13.31 17.22 28.10
CA LEU A 82 -12.60 18.47 28.39
C LEU A 82 -12.59 18.76 29.89
N GLN A 83 -13.70 18.52 30.59
CA GLN A 83 -13.77 18.70 32.04
C GLN A 83 -12.76 17.79 32.75
N ALA A 84 -12.70 16.50 32.40
CA ALA A 84 -11.74 15.56 32.96
C ALA A 84 -10.29 15.97 32.64
N MET A 85 -10.02 16.51 31.44
CA MET A 85 -8.70 17.01 31.08
C MET A 85 -8.28 18.22 31.92
N LEU A 86 -9.17 19.20 32.05
CA LEU A 86 -8.93 20.41 32.84
C LEU A 86 -8.74 20.07 34.32
N GLU A 87 -9.53 19.13 34.86
CA GLU A 87 -9.38 18.64 36.23
C GLU A 87 -8.01 17.96 36.43
N ARG A 88 -7.54 17.15 35.47
CA ARG A 88 -6.19 16.56 35.51
C ARG A 88 -5.07 17.60 35.46
N LEU A 89 -5.32 18.76 34.84
CA LEU A 89 -4.41 19.90 34.81
C LEU A 89 -4.57 20.83 36.03
N GLY A 90 -5.39 20.45 37.02
CA GLY A 90 -5.61 21.22 38.25
C GLY A 90 -6.54 22.43 38.08
N VAL A 91 -7.26 22.54 36.96
CA VAL A 91 -8.19 23.64 36.68
C VAL A 91 -9.57 23.29 37.23
N ASN A 92 -10.12 24.15 38.08
CA ASN A 92 -11.46 23.98 38.63
C ASN A 92 -12.52 24.41 37.61
N THR A 93 -13.31 23.45 37.15
CA THR A 93 -14.32 23.61 36.10
C THR A 93 -15.72 23.88 36.64
N ARG A 94 -15.91 23.98 37.96
CA ARG A 94 -17.21 24.26 38.59
C ARG A 94 -17.74 25.61 38.12
N GLY A 95 -18.80 25.58 37.30
CA GLY A 95 -19.49 26.79 36.79
C GLY A 95 -18.89 27.39 35.52
N ALA A 96 -17.86 26.79 34.91
CA ALA A 96 -17.31 27.28 33.64
C ALA A 96 -18.28 26.97 32.48
N THR A 97 -18.89 28.00 31.89
CA THR A 97 -19.69 27.88 30.67
C THR A 97 -18.77 27.63 29.48
N MET A 98 -18.48 26.36 29.20
CA MET A 98 -17.64 25.98 28.07
C MET A 98 -18.43 26.11 26.76
N ARG A 99 -17.87 26.86 25.81
CA ARG A 99 -18.43 27.02 24.46
C ARG A 99 -18.02 25.82 23.61
N THR A 100 -18.89 24.82 23.51
CA THR A 100 -18.58 23.61 22.72
C THR A 100 -18.46 23.86 21.22
N GLN A 101 -19.03 24.94 20.70
CA GLN A 101 -18.88 25.32 19.28
C GLN A 101 -17.42 25.60 18.88
N ASN A 102 -16.48 25.70 19.83
CA ASN A 102 -15.05 25.86 19.54
C ASN A 102 -14.24 24.57 19.76
N LEU A 103 -14.93 23.45 19.99
CA LEU A 103 -14.36 22.17 20.37
C LEU A 103 -15.02 21.06 19.55
N ALA A 104 -14.28 20.01 19.20
CA ALA A 104 -14.87 18.83 18.58
C ALA A 104 -14.28 17.56 19.16
N ALA A 105 -15.14 16.60 19.51
CA ALA A 105 -14.75 15.22 19.74
C ALA A 105 -14.43 14.56 18.39
N VAL A 106 -13.27 13.92 18.28
CA VAL A 106 -12.82 13.33 17.01
C VAL A 106 -12.33 11.90 17.17
N MET A 107 -12.53 11.11 16.14
CA MET A 107 -11.85 9.84 15.93
C MET A 107 -10.64 10.08 15.05
N VAL A 108 -9.51 9.52 15.46
CA VAL A 108 -8.26 9.56 14.72
C VAL A 108 -7.94 8.14 14.28
N THR A 109 -7.75 7.95 12.98
CA THR A 109 -7.33 6.68 12.40
C THR A 109 -6.02 6.86 11.64
N ALA A 110 -5.14 5.88 11.71
CA ALA A 110 -3.86 5.92 11.01
C ALA A 110 -3.45 4.51 10.60
N SER A 111 -2.70 4.38 9.51
CA SER A 111 -2.09 3.10 9.12
C SER A 111 -0.61 3.13 9.47
N LEU A 112 -0.19 2.28 10.41
CA LEU A 112 1.22 2.13 10.77
C LEU A 112 1.90 1.21 9.75
N PRO A 113 2.90 1.70 8.99
CA PRO A 113 3.63 0.85 8.07
C PRO A 113 4.42 -0.21 8.86
N PRO A 114 4.60 -1.40 8.27
CA PRO A 114 5.37 -2.46 8.91
C PRO A 114 6.82 -2.00 9.12
N PHE A 115 7.41 -2.45 10.23
CA PHE A 115 8.76 -2.06 10.67
C PHE A 115 8.93 -0.56 10.97
N ALA A 116 7.85 0.17 11.26
CA ALA A 116 7.96 1.55 11.72
C ALA A 116 8.74 1.64 13.04
N THR A 117 9.70 2.56 13.10
CA THR A 117 10.52 2.85 14.27
C THR A 117 10.07 4.14 14.96
N GLN A 118 10.54 4.37 16.18
CA GLN A 118 10.29 5.62 16.89
C GLN A 118 10.79 6.82 16.07
N GLY A 119 9.97 7.87 15.99
CA GLY A 119 10.26 9.06 15.21
C GLY A 119 9.71 9.03 13.76
N ASN A 120 9.19 7.89 13.30
CA ASN A 120 8.50 7.85 12.00
C ASN A 120 7.26 8.75 12.02
N ARG A 121 7.12 9.54 10.95
CA ARG A 121 5.90 10.30 10.68
C ARG A 121 4.94 9.41 9.89
N ILE A 122 3.69 9.40 10.29
CA ILE A 122 2.60 8.69 9.62
C ILE A 122 1.46 9.65 9.36
N ASP A 123 0.79 9.45 8.25
CA ASP A 123 -0.42 10.19 7.93
C ASP A 123 -1.59 9.67 8.76
N ILE A 124 -2.44 10.60 9.16
CA ILE A 124 -3.64 10.32 9.97
C ILE A 124 -4.86 10.90 9.27
N THR A 125 -5.99 10.26 9.51
CA THR A 125 -7.31 10.79 9.18
C THR A 125 -8.01 11.16 10.47
N VAL A 126 -8.51 12.39 10.53
CA VAL A 126 -9.29 12.89 11.67
C VAL A 126 -10.71 13.14 11.23
N SER A 127 -11.68 12.60 11.97
CA SER A 127 -13.10 12.73 11.67
C SER A 127 -13.86 13.16 12.91
N SER A 128 -14.78 14.11 12.78
CA SER A 128 -15.66 14.53 13.87
C SER A 128 -16.59 13.38 14.24
N LEU A 129 -16.80 13.19 15.55
CA LEU A 129 -17.72 12.19 16.08
C LEU A 129 -19.16 12.68 16.23
N GLY A 130 -19.39 13.99 16.17
CA GLY A 130 -20.75 14.51 16.03
C GLY A 130 -20.86 15.60 14.99
N ASP A 131 -21.45 16.72 15.36
CA ASP A 131 -22.04 17.69 14.42
C ASP A 131 -21.14 18.90 14.11
N ALA A 132 -19.84 18.82 14.44
CA ALA A 132 -18.87 19.80 13.98
C ALA A 132 -18.92 19.96 12.44
N LYS A 133 -19.12 21.20 11.99
CA LYS A 133 -19.20 21.57 10.57
C LYS A 133 -17.84 21.59 9.89
N SER A 134 -16.78 21.86 10.64
CA SER A 134 -15.40 21.90 10.14
C SER A 134 -14.40 21.79 11.28
N LEU A 135 -13.34 21.00 11.05
CA LEU A 135 -12.18 20.87 11.94
C LEU A 135 -11.03 21.83 11.56
N GLN A 136 -11.21 22.63 10.49
CA GLN A 136 -10.15 23.50 9.96
C GLN A 136 -9.81 24.62 10.95
N GLY A 137 -8.51 24.92 11.08
CA GLY A 137 -8.00 25.92 12.03
C GLY A 137 -7.97 25.45 13.48
N GLY A 138 -8.53 24.27 13.77
CA GLY A 138 -8.43 23.64 15.08
C GLY A 138 -7.07 22.97 15.30
N THR A 139 -6.75 22.76 16.57
CA THR A 139 -5.58 22.01 17.01
C THR A 139 -6.02 20.72 17.67
N LEU A 140 -5.56 19.58 17.17
CA LEU A 140 -5.75 18.29 17.82
C LEU A 140 -4.87 18.21 19.07
N LEU A 141 -5.48 17.94 20.21
CA LEU A 141 -4.76 17.67 21.44
C LEU A 141 -4.08 16.30 21.38
N VAL A 142 -3.00 16.13 22.16
CA VAL A 142 -2.24 14.88 22.21
C VAL A 142 -3.19 13.70 22.40
N THR A 143 -3.20 12.80 21.43
CA THR A 143 -4.14 11.69 21.36
C THR A 143 -3.36 10.38 21.24
N PRO A 144 -3.48 9.47 22.22
CA PRO A 144 -2.88 8.14 22.10
C PRO A 144 -3.60 7.36 21.00
N LEU A 145 -2.83 6.63 20.19
CA LEU A 145 -3.36 5.72 19.18
C LEU A 145 -3.05 4.28 19.59
N LEU A 146 -4.04 3.40 19.50
CA LEU A 146 -3.93 1.98 19.84
C LEU A 146 -4.02 1.15 18.56
N GLY A 147 -3.12 0.18 18.42
CA GLY A 147 -3.11 -0.77 17.31
C GLY A 147 -3.95 -2.01 17.61
N ALA A 148 -4.44 -2.65 16.55
CA ALA A 148 -5.16 -3.93 16.59
C ALA A 148 -4.29 -5.11 16.13
#